data_AF-A0A965PI76-F1
#
_entry.id   AF-A0A965PI76-F1
#
_cell.length_a   1.000
_cell.length_b   1.000
_cell.length_c   1.000
_cell.angle_alpha   90.00
_cell.angle_beta   90.00
_cell.angle_gamma   90.00
#
_symmetry.space_group_name_H-M   'P 1'
#
loop_
_entity.id
_entity.type
_entity.pdbx_description
1 polymer ?
#
loop_
_entity_poly.entity_id
_entity_poly.type
_entity_poly.pdbx_seq_one_letter_code
_entity_poly.pdbx_strand_id
1 'polypeptide(L)'
;MNIELLEKTAQWLEAGAPERNFNMNKLLDFDTITPGSDNWCGTTCCIAGYVWQQVHPVTHWGTLIGGQWGTKIESQAAGALRISRTTADRLFYPSRTSDGERYDGVWDEITPAQAARAVRNVMERGEPYWEEILDFEAAPC
;
A
#
# COMPACT_ATOMS: atom_id res chain seq x y z
N MET A 1 10.87 14.26 -0.61
CA MET A 1 10.11 13.28 -1.42
C MET A 1 10.98 12.72 -2.53
N ASN A 2 10.84 11.45 -2.86
CA ASN A 2 11.54 10.75 -3.94
C ASN A 2 10.56 10.50 -5.09
N ILE A 3 10.45 11.48 -5.99
CA ILE A 3 9.44 11.51 -7.06
C ILE A 3 9.62 10.33 -8.03
N GLU A 4 10.85 9.96 -8.38
CA GLU A 4 11.11 8.85 -9.30
C GLU A 4 10.57 7.52 -8.77
N LEU A 5 10.74 7.26 -7.46
CA LEU A 5 10.26 6.02 -6.85
C LEU A 5 8.74 6.01 -6.69
N LEU A 6 8.13 7.17 -6.39
CA LEU A 6 6.66 7.32 -6.38
C LEU A 6 6.08 7.10 -7.78
N GLU A 7 6.70 7.65 -8.82
CA GLU A 7 6.31 7.45 -10.22
C GLU A 7 6.36 5.97 -10.60
N LYS A 8 7.47 5.28 -10.30
CA LYS A 8 7.62 3.83 -10.53
C LYS A 8 6.57 3.01 -9.78
N THR A 9 6.19 3.46 -8.57
CA THR A 9 5.17 2.79 -7.76
C THR A 9 3.78 2.97 -8.36
N ALA A 10 3.42 4.21 -8.75
CA ALA A 10 2.15 4.49 -9.40
C ALA A 10 2.02 3.73 -10.73
N GLN A 11 3.06 3.72 -11.57
CA GLN A 11 3.08 2.99 -12.84
C GLN A 11 2.91 1.48 -12.64
N TRP A 12 3.55 0.91 -11.61
CA TRP A 12 3.38 -0.51 -11.28
C TRP A 12 1.96 -0.86 -10.84
N LEU A 13 1.33 0.02 -10.05
CA LEU A 13 -0.07 -0.10 -9.64
C LEU A 13 -1.03 0.06 -10.84
N GLU A 14 -0.80 1.04 -11.71
CA GLU A 14 -1.57 1.31 -12.94
C GLU A 14 -1.48 0.17 -13.95
N ALA A 15 -0.33 -0.49 -14.04
CA ALA A 15 -0.15 -1.70 -14.85
C ALA A 15 -0.95 -2.91 -14.31
N GLY A 16 -1.63 -2.74 -13.17
CA GLY A 16 -2.51 -3.74 -12.57
C GLY A 16 -1.77 -4.79 -11.76
N ALA A 17 -0.69 -4.39 -11.04
CA ALA A 17 0.09 -5.19 -10.08
C ALA A 17 -0.07 -6.72 -10.26
N PRO A 18 0.93 -7.38 -10.88
CA PRO A 18 0.92 -8.58 -11.73
C PRO A 18 -0.31 -9.48 -12.01
N GLU A 19 -1.55 -9.20 -11.60
CA GLU A 19 -2.71 -10.07 -11.88
C GLU A 19 -3.96 -9.26 -12.27
N ARG A 20 -4.42 -9.47 -13.51
CA ARG A 20 -5.50 -8.72 -14.19
C ARG A 20 -6.92 -8.93 -13.63
N ASN A 21 -7.07 -9.38 -12.39
CA ASN A 21 -8.33 -9.42 -11.63
C ASN A 21 -8.08 -9.29 -10.10
N PHE A 22 -6.97 -8.65 -9.71
CA PHE A 22 -6.61 -8.47 -8.32
C PHE A 22 -7.21 -7.18 -7.75
N ASN A 23 -8.08 -7.32 -6.74
CA ASN A 23 -8.36 -6.22 -5.81
C ASN A 23 -7.28 -6.26 -4.74
N MET A 24 -6.75 -5.09 -4.36
CA MET A 24 -5.88 -5.01 -3.20
C MET A 24 -6.70 -5.41 -1.97
N ASN A 25 -6.10 -6.22 -1.10
CA ASN A 25 -6.65 -6.92 0.06
C ASN A 25 -7.37 -8.27 -0.22
N LYS A 26 -7.31 -8.86 -1.43
CA LYS A 26 -7.72 -10.28 -1.58
C LYS A 26 -6.62 -11.25 -1.12
N LEU A 27 -7.03 -12.32 -0.42
CA LEU A 27 -6.20 -13.50 -0.17
C LEU A 27 -5.70 -14.02 -1.51
N LEU A 28 -4.38 -14.01 -1.71
CA LEU A 28 -3.77 -14.70 -2.84
C LEU A 28 -3.90 -16.20 -2.58
N ASP A 29 -4.62 -16.90 -3.45
CA ASP A 29 -4.81 -18.34 -3.41
C ASP A 29 -3.50 -19.02 -3.84
N PHE A 30 -2.50 -18.96 -2.96
CA PHE A 30 -1.29 -19.76 -3.10
C PHE A 30 -1.57 -21.10 -2.43
N ASP A 31 -1.89 -22.11 -3.22
CA ASP A 31 -1.94 -23.55 -2.84
C ASP A 31 -0.65 -24.06 -2.14
N THR A 32 0.37 -23.21 -1.97
CA THR A 32 1.71 -23.55 -1.49
C THR A 32 2.12 -22.90 -0.17
N ILE A 33 1.29 -22.06 0.47
CA ILE A 33 1.67 -21.41 1.73
C ILE A 33 0.83 -21.98 2.87
N THR A 34 1.56 -22.55 3.83
CA THR A 34 1.15 -23.15 5.11
C THR A 34 -0.29 -22.85 5.57
N PRO A 35 -1.11 -23.86 5.89
CA PRO A 35 -2.43 -23.64 6.48
C PRO A 35 -2.36 -22.71 7.70
N GLY A 36 -3.06 -21.58 7.64
CA GLY A 36 -3.04 -20.55 8.70
C GLY A 36 -2.17 -19.32 8.42
N SER A 37 -1.54 -19.19 7.24
CA SER A 37 -0.95 -17.92 6.80
C SER A 37 -1.97 -17.12 5.99
N ASP A 38 -2.51 -16.07 6.59
CA ASP A 38 -3.30 -15.08 5.85
C ASP A 38 -2.37 -14.30 4.91
N ASN A 39 -2.33 -14.66 3.63
CA ASN A 39 -1.57 -13.94 2.61
C ASN A 39 -2.37 -12.73 2.13
N TRP A 40 -2.49 -11.75 3.01
CA TRP A 40 -3.21 -10.50 2.79
C TRP A 40 -2.30 -9.50 2.04
N CYS A 41 -2.55 -9.21 0.75
CA CYS A 41 -1.90 -8.08 0.06
C CYS A 41 -2.80 -6.84 0.05
N GLY A 42 -2.88 -6.11 1.16
CA GLY A 42 -3.46 -4.78 1.25
C GLY A 42 -2.63 -3.61 0.71
N THR A 43 -3.20 -2.40 0.80
CA THR A 43 -2.55 -1.13 0.40
C THR A 43 -1.16 -0.97 0.98
N THR A 44 -0.99 -1.25 2.26
CA THR A 44 0.30 -1.23 2.94
C THR A 44 1.32 -2.15 2.28
N CYS A 45 1.04 -3.45 2.15
CA CYS A 45 2.02 -4.40 1.62
C CYS A 45 2.21 -4.33 0.11
N CYS A 46 1.21 -3.91 -0.67
CA CYS A 46 1.42 -3.75 -2.11
C CYS A 46 2.23 -2.47 -2.40
N ILE A 47 1.97 -1.33 -1.73
CA ILE A 47 2.76 -0.09 -1.91
C ILE A 47 4.13 -0.20 -1.22
N ALA A 48 4.16 -0.45 0.09
CA ALA A 48 5.41 -0.50 0.86
C ALA A 48 6.28 -1.69 0.45
N GLY A 49 5.67 -2.83 0.12
CA GLY A 49 6.39 -4.01 -0.38
C GLY A 49 7.03 -3.79 -1.74
N TYR A 50 6.35 -3.12 -2.68
CA TYR A 50 6.96 -2.75 -3.96
C TYR A 50 8.15 -1.80 -3.74
N VAL A 51 7.96 -0.74 -2.96
CA VAL A 51 9.03 0.23 -2.64
C VAL A 51 10.23 -0.48 -2.00
N TRP A 52 9.97 -1.41 -1.08
CA TRP A 52 11.00 -2.23 -0.45
C TRP A 52 11.77 -3.07 -1.45
N GLN A 53 11.10 -3.73 -2.40
CA GLN A 53 11.75 -4.51 -3.46
C GLN A 53 12.62 -3.65 -4.39
N GLN A 54 12.22 -2.40 -4.64
CA GLN A 54 13.01 -1.49 -5.49
C GLN A 54 14.31 -1.05 -4.82
N VAL A 55 14.37 -1.04 -3.48
CA VAL A 55 15.55 -0.57 -2.73
C VAL A 55 16.34 -1.69 -2.06
N HIS A 56 15.81 -2.91 -1.98
CA HIS A 56 16.49 -4.09 -1.44
C HIS A 56 16.45 -5.24 -2.48
N PRO A 57 17.62 -5.72 -2.95
CA PRO A 57 17.66 -6.86 -3.86
C PRO A 57 17.10 -8.14 -3.22
N VAL A 58 16.55 -9.01 -4.07
CA VAL A 58 15.73 -10.22 -3.78
C VAL A 58 16.38 -11.23 -2.80
N THR A 59 17.64 -11.08 -2.44
CA THR A 59 18.32 -11.93 -1.45
C THR A 59 17.93 -11.67 0.01
N HIS A 60 17.17 -10.61 0.32
CA HIS A 60 16.84 -10.20 1.70
C HIS A 60 15.49 -10.69 2.24
N TRP A 61 14.75 -11.50 1.49
CA TRP A 61 13.46 -12.05 1.96
C TRP A 61 13.61 -13.01 3.16
N GLY A 62 14.75 -13.70 3.26
CA GLY A 62 15.03 -14.66 4.33
C GLY A 62 15.27 -14.03 5.71
N THR A 63 15.52 -12.73 5.80
CA THR A 63 15.92 -12.05 7.05
C THR A 63 14.75 -11.45 7.84
N LEU A 64 13.52 -11.55 7.31
CA LEU A 64 12.34 -10.93 7.93
C LEU A 64 11.50 -11.92 8.77
N ILE A 65 12.02 -13.10 9.10
CA ILE A 65 11.30 -14.07 9.95
C ILE A 65 11.23 -13.54 11.38
N GLY A 66 10.03 -13.08 11.78
CA GLY A 66 9.70 -12.77 13.17
C GLY A 66 8.92 -11.46 13.34
N GLY A 67 7.58 -11.55 13.34
CA GLY A 67 6.60 -10.63 13.96
C GLY A 67 6.63 -9.12 13.69
N GLN A 68 7.68 -8.58 13.06
CA GLN A 68 7.95 -7.15 12.85
C GLN A 68 7.92 -6.77 11.36
N TRP A 69 7.34 -7.63 10.52
CA TRP A 69 7.31 -7.50 9.07
C TRP A 69 6.68 -6.16 8.63
N GLY A 70 5.48 -5.84 9.15
CA GLY A 70 4.74 -4.65 8.77
C GLY A 70 5.46 -3.35 9.13
N THR A 71 5.79 -3.14 10.40
CA THR A 71 6.34 -1.86 10.88
C THR A 71 7.72 -1.53 10.30
N LYS A 72 8.55 -2.54 10.02
CA LYS A 72 9.89 -2.33 9.43
C LYS A 72 9.79 -1.95 7.95
N ILE A 73 9.01 -2.70 7.17
CA ILE A 73 8.82 -2.44 5.74
C ILE A 73 8.20 -1.06 5.53
N GLU A 74 7.17 -0.69 6.30
CA GLU A 74 6.54 0.63 6.24
C GLU A 74 7.53 1.75 6.52
N SER A 75 8.28 1.65 7.63
CA SER A 75 9.25 2.69 8.02
C SER A 75 10.36 2.84 6.97
N GLN A 76 10.82 1.74 6.41
CA GLN A 76 11.86 1.73 5.40
C GLN A 76 11.34 2.23 4.05
N ALA A 77 10.11 1.86 3.67
CA ALA A 77 9.45 2.38 2.48
C ALA A 77 9.23 3.90 2.59
N ALA A 78 8.74 4.40 3.74
CA ALA A 78 8.61 5.83 4.02
C ALA A 78 9.95 6.56 3.86
N GLY A 79 11.03 5.98 4.42
CA GLY A 79 12.39 6.48 4.28
C GLY A 79 12.87 6.53 2.83
N ALA A 80 12.64 5.46 2.06
CA ALA A 80 12.99 5.37 0.64
C ALA A 80 12.21 6.38 -0.23
N LEU A 81 10.92 6.57 0.06
CA LEU A 81 10.05 7.56 -0.57
C LEU A 81 10.36 9.00 -0.11
N ARG A 82 11.14 9.18 0.96
CA ARG A 82 11.47 10.48 1.56
C ARG A 82 10.22 11.33 1.83
N ILE A 83 9.16 10.70 2.32
CA ILE A 83 7.92 11.34 2.76
C ILE A 83 7.87 11.33 4.30
N SER A 84 7.02 12.18 4.88
CA SER A 84 6.85 12.19 6.33
C SER A 84 6.25 10.86 6.80
N ARG A 85 6.49 10.48 8.06
CA ARG A 85 5.86 9.31 8.66
C ARG A 85 4.33 9.41 8.63
N THR A 86 3.78 10.60 8.89
CA THR A 86 2.34 10.84 8.83
C THR A 86 1.77 10.63 7.43
N THR A 87 2.44 11.16 6.40
CA THR A 87 2.04 10.96 5.00
C THR A 87 2.15 9.48 4.61
N ALA A 88 3.20 8.80 5.05
CA ALA A 88 3.38 7.36 4.80
C ALA A 88 2.29 6.53 5.47
N ASP A 89 2.00 6.77 6.74
CA ASP A 89 0.93 6.09 7.47
C ASP A 89 -0.42 6.30 6.77
N ARG A 90 -0.73 7.53 6.33
CA ARG A 90 -1.97 7.82 5.58
C ARG A 90 -1.99 7.22 4.18
N LEU A 91 -0.83 7.09 3.53
CA LEU A 91 -0.72 6.47 2.21
C LEU A 91 -0.90 4.94 2.30
N PHE A 92 -0.31 4.31 3.30
CA PHE A 92 -0.35 2.86 3.50
C PHE A 92 -1.69 2.42 4.08
N TYR A 93 -2.22 3.19 5.02
CA TYR A 93 -3.52 2.98 5.65
C TYR A 93 -4.48 4.09 5.19
N PRO A 94 -5.35 3.82 4.20
CA PRO A 94 -6.36 4.75 3.73
C PRO A 94 -7.04 5.48 4.88
N SER A 95 -6.79 6.78 4.97
CA SER A 95 -7.28 7.66 6.03
C SER A 95 -7.55 9.05 5.48
N ARG A 96 -8.55 9.74 6.02
CA ARG A 96 -8.84 11.14 5.70
C ARG A 96 -7.66 12.03 6.06
N THR A 97 -7.37 13.00 5.19
CA THR A 97 -6.28 13.96 5.43
C THR A 97 -6.59 14.92 6.58
N SER A 98 -7.87 15.27 6.76
CA SER A 98 -8.36 16.27 7.73
C SER A 98 -8.21 15.86 9.19
N ASP A 99 -8.62 14.64 9.53
CA ASP A 99 -8.77 14.15 10.91
C ASP A 99 -8.01 12.84 11.15
N GLY A 100 -7.50 12.19 10.10
CA GLY A 100 -6.83 10.90 10.19
C GLY A 100 -7.79 9.73 10.46
N GLU A 101 -9.10 9.92 10.28
CA GLU A 101 -10.08 8.84 10.34
C GLU A 101 -9.71 7.78 9.30
N ARG A 102 -9.56 6.53 9.74
CA ARG A 102 -9.25 5.41 8.85
C ARG A 102 -10.50 5.04 8.08
N TYR A 103 -10.33 4.69 6.82
CA TYR A 103 -11.37 4.10 6.01
C TYR A 103 -11.88 2.82 6.69
N ASP A 104 -13.18 2.68 6.86
CA ASP A 104 -13.85 1.54 7.49
C ASP A 104 -14.72 0.74 6.51
N GLY A 105 -14.81 1.17 5.25
CA GLY A 105 -15.49 0.45 4.18
C GLY A 105 -14.77 -0.85 3.78
N VAL A 106 -15.17 -1.44 2.66
CA VAL A 106 -14.64 -2.76 2.24
C VAL A 106 -13.20 -2.61 1.71
N TRP A 107 -12.22 -2.79 2.59
CA TRP A 107 -10.79 -2.72 2.25
C TRP A 107 -10.44 -3.63 1.04
N ASP A 108 -11.15 -4.75 0.90
CA ASP A 108 -11.03 -5.75 -0.18
C ASP A 108 -11.53 -5.30 -1.56
N GLU A 109 -12.01 -4.06 -1.67
CA GLU A 109 -12.47 -3.44 -2.91
C GLU A 109 -11.55 -2.32 -3.40
N ILE A 110 -10.51 -1.97 -2.63
CA ILE A 110 -9.55 -0.96 -3.09
C ILE A 110 -8.78 -1.52 -4.30
N THR A 111 -8.97 -0.90 -5.44
CA THR A 111 -8.33 -1.30 -6.69
C THR A 111 -6.90 -0.76 -6.78
N PRO A 112 -6.01 -1.42 -7.55
CA PRO A 112 -4.69 -0.88 -7.87
C PRO A 112 -4.73 0.54 -8.47
N ALA A 113 -5.75 0.85 -9.28
CA ALA A 113 -5.93 2.18 -9.85
C ALA A 113 -6.23 3.24 -8.78
N GLN A 114 -7.05 2.93 -7.77
CA GLN A 114 -7.31 3.82 -6.64
C GLN A 114 -6.05 4.05 -5.81
N ALA A 115 -5.28 2.99 -5.53
CA ALA A 115 -4.00 3.13 -4.84
C ALA A 115 -2.97 3.93 -5.65
N ALA A 116 -2.91 3.73 -6.97
CA ALA A 116 -2.06 4.55 -7.84
C ALA A 116 -2.46 6.02 -7.76
N ARG A 117 -3.76 6.33 -7.78
CA ARG A 117 -4.25 7.70 -7.63
C ARG A 117 -3.83 8.31 -6.30
N ALA A 118 -3.86 7.56 -5.20
CA ALA A 118 -3.37 8.05 -3.91
C ALA A 118 -1.86 8.35 -3.93
N VAL A 119 -1.04 7.49 -4.57
CA VAL A 119 0.40 7.75 -4.77
C VAL A 119 0.62 9.00 -5.63
N ARG A 120 -0.19 9.20 -6.67
CA ARG A 120 -0.16 10.40 -7.53
C ARG A 120 -0.49 11.66 -6.74
N ASN A 121 -1.53 11.62 -5.90
CA ASN A 121 -1.89 12.72 -5.02
C ASN A 121 -0.75 13.10 -4.06
N VAL A 122 0.01 12.12 -3.53
CA VAL A 122 1.21 12.42 -2.72
C VAL A 122 2.24 13.19 -3.53
N MET A 123 2.49 12.85 -4.79
CA MET A 123 3.41 13.59 -5.66
C MET A 123 2.90 15.01 -5.97
N GLU A 124 1.61 15.16 -6.24
CA GLU A 124 1.01 16.43 -6.67
C GLU A 124 0.79 17.41 -5.51
N ARG A 125 0.40 16.90 -4.35
CA ARG A 125 -0.16 17.70 -3.23
C ARG A 125 0.50 17.41 -1.88
N GLY A 126 1.36 16.41 -1.79
CA GLY A 126 2.05 16.03 -0.55
C GLY A 126 1.27 15.10 0.39
N GLU A 127 0.01 14.76 0.06
CA GLU A 127 -0.87 13.89 0.85
C GLU A 127 -1.68 12.98 -0.09
N PRO A 128 -2.15 11.80 0.36
CA PRO A 128 -2.79 10.82 -0.51
C PRO A 128 -4.24 11.16 -0.88
N TYR A 129 -4.95 11.94 -0.08
CA TYR A 129 -6.36 12.32 -0.29
C TYR A 129 -7.26 11.14 -0.65
N TRP A 130 -7.27 10.11 0.20
CA TRP A 130 -8.11 8.93 0.01
C TRP A 130 -9.60 9.26 -0.01
N GLU A 131 -10.01 10.32 0.69
CA GLU A 131 -11.38 10.84 0.72
C GLU A 131 -11.91 11.35 -0.62
N GLU A 132 -11.03 11.60 -1.59
CA GLU A 132 -11.41 11.95 -2.97
C GLU A 132 -11.49 10.72 -3.88
N ILE A 133 -11.09 9.55 -3.38
CA ILE A 133 -10.92 8.29 -4.13
C ILE A 133 -11.89 7.21 -3.63
N LEU A 134 -12.14 7.18 -2.33
CA LEU A 134 -12.95 6.21 -1.61
C LEU A 134 -14.15 6.91 -0.96
N ASP A 135 -15.25 6.18 -0.83
CA ASP A 135 -16.45 6.67 -0.15
C ASP A 135 -16.37 6.38 1.36
N PHE A 136 -15.87 7.33 2.13
CA PHE A 136 -15.79 7.24 3.60
C PHE A 136 -17.16 7.37 4.30
N GLU A 137 -18.24 7.67 3.57
CA GLU A 137 -19.59 7.76 4.15
C GLU A 137 -20.39 6.46 3.97
N ALA A 138 -19.88 5.53 3.15
CA ALA A 138 -20.43 4.20 2.96
C ALA A 138 -20.06 3.24 4.10
N ALA A 139 -20.42 3.58 5.34
CA ALA A 139 -20.43 2.58 6.41
C ALA A 139 -21.57 1.57 6.15
N PRO A 140 -21.37 0.26 6.42
CA PRO A 140 -22.40 -0.74 6.21
C PRO A 140 -23.59 -0.49 7.15
N CYS A 141 -24.79 -0.45 6.57
CA CYS A 141 -26.06 -0.57 7.30
C CYS A 141 -26.17 -1.94 8.00
#